data_AF-A0A833EAJ2-F1
#
_entry.id   AF-A0A833EAJ2-F1
#
_cell.length_a   1.000
_cell.length_b   1.000
_cell.length_c   1.000
_cell.angle_alpha   90.00
_cell.angle_beta   90.00
_cell.angle_gamma   90.00
#
_symmetry.space_group_name_H-M   'P 1'
#
loop_
_entity.id
_entity.type
_entity.pdbx_description
1 polymer ?
#
loop_
_entity_poly.entity_id
_entity_poly.type
_entity_poly.pdbx_seq_one_letter_code
_entity_poly.pdbx_strand_id
1 'polypeptide(L)'
;MSLQWDPKWEEVVIDVEGIRVKALQDRITKLLACPICGVGDRASYFFNPRDLINHLFAHTSKAQRIQVAAPTTEPEEEEEEE
;
A
#
# COMPACT_ATOMS: atom_id res chain seq x y z
N MET A 1 -30.64 7.65 8.72
CA MET A 1 -30.06 6.58 7.90
C MET A 1 -28.56 6.68 8.06
N SER A 2 -27.96 5.76 8.83
CA SER A 2 -26.51 5.73 9.00
C SER A 2 -25.93 4.91 7.85
N LEU A 3 -25.24 5.56 6.92
CA LEU A 3 -24.44 4.88 5.90
C LEU A 3 -23.22 4.30 6.62
N GLN A 4 -23.39 3.12 7.23
CA GLN A 4 -22.29 2.41 7.85
C GLN A 4 -21.40 1.88 6.72
N TRP A 5 -20.18 2.39 6.62
CA TRP A 5 -19.19 1.84 5.70
C TRP A 5 -18.68 0.51 6.25
N ASP A 6 -18.86 -0.57 5.49
CA ASP A 6 -18.43 -1.94 5.82
C ASP A 6 -17.36 -2.39 4.81
N PRO A 7 -16.09 -1.96 4.98
CA PRO A 7 -15.03 -2.22 4.01
C PRO A 7 -14.59 -3.69 4.00
N LYS A 8 -14.25 -4.18 2.81
CA LYS A 8 -13.67 -5.51 2.62
C LYS A 8 -12.22 -5.36 2.18
N TRP A 9 -11.29 -5.57 3.11
CA TRP A 9 -9.87 -5.35 2.87
C TRP A 9 -9.22 -6.52 2.12
N GLU A 10 -8.41 -6.20 1.11
CA GLU A 10 -7.55 -7.14 0.36
C GLU A 10 -6.13 -6.57 0.30
N GLU A 11 -5.11 -7.41 0.46
CA GLU A 11 -3.72 -7.00 0.34
C GLU A 11 -3.35 -6.81 -1.14
N VAL A 12 -2.85 -5.62 -1.48
CA VAL A 12 -2.42 -5.28 -2.84
C VAL A 12 -1.00 -4.73 -2.81
N VAL A 13 -0.21 -5.10 -3.83
CA VAL A 13 1.10 -4.50 -4.08
C VAL A 13 0.89 -3.36 -5.07
N ILE A 14 1.27 -2.16 -4.65
CA ILE A 14 1.16 -0.94 -5.44
C ILE A 14 2.57 -0.59 -5.90
N ASP A 15 2.76 -0.49 -7.21
CA ASP A 15 4.00 0.01 -7.82
C ASP A 15 3.76 1.41 -8.37
N VAL A 16 4.44 2.40 -7.80
CA VAL A 16 4.40 3.79 -8.27
C VAL A 16 5.84 4.27 -8.39
N GLU A 17 6.26 4.60 -9.61
CA GLU A 17 7.57 5.23 -9.88
C GLU A 17 8.74 4.42 -9.31
N GLY A 18 8.65 3.07 -9.35
CA GLY A 18 9.67 2.15 -8.84
C GLY A 18 9.57 1.87 -7.34
N ILE A 19 8.60 2.46 -6.64
CA ILE A 19 8.33 2.22 -5.23
C ILE A 19 7.22 1.17 -5.13
N ARG A 20 7.56 -0.02 -4.62
CA ARG A 20 6.61 -1.10 -4.34
C ARG A 20 6.17 -1.05 -2.88
N VAL A 21 4.88 -0.86 -2.65
CA VAL A 21 4.29 -0.82 -1.30
C VAL A 21 3.17 -1.84 -1.19
N LYS A 22 3.21 -2.66 -0.13
CA LYS A 22 2.09 -3.50 0.27
C LYS A 22 1.11 -2.67 1.11
N ALA A 23 -0.13 -2.58 0.65
CA ALA A 23 -1.19 -1.83 1.32
C ALA A 23 -2.51 -2.61 1.27
N LEU A 24 -3.45 -2.23 2.14
CA LEU A 24 -4.80 -2.79 2.11
C LEU A 24 -5.68 -1.94 1.19
N GLN A 25 -6.44 -2.59 0.31
CA GLN A 25 -7.44 -1.95 -0.53
C GLN A 25 -8.84 -2.46 -0.16
N ASP A 26 -9.80 -1.55 -0.02
CA ASP A 26 -11.21 -1.92 0.07
C ASP A 26 -11.71 -2.37 -1.30
N ARG A 27 -12.24 -3.61 -1.39
CA ARG A 27 -12.77 -4.15 -2.63
C ARG A 27 -13.96 -3.35 -3.17
N ILE A 28 -14.75 -2.74 -2.30
CA ILE A 28 -16.00 -2.05 -2.65
C ILE A 28 -15.70 -0.64 -3.14
N THR A 29 -15.02 0.18 -2.33
CA THR A 29 -14.75 1.58 -2.66
C THR A 29 -13.44 1.80 -3.41
N LYS A 30 -12.57 0.77 -3.49
CA LYS A 30 -11.19 0.85 -4.01
C LYS A 30 -10.27 1.79 -3.23
N LEU A 31 -10.68 2.21 -2.03
CA LEU A 31 -9.86 2.99 -1.13
C LEU A 31 -8.64 2.21 -0.66
N LEU A 32 -7.49 2.85 -0.74
CA LEU A 32 -6.22 2.37 -0.23
C LEU A 32 -6.01 2.88 1.19
N ALA A 33 -5.75 1.98 2.12
CA ALA A 33 -5.39 2.33 3.49
C ALA A 33 -3.86 2.50 3.61
N CYS A 34 -3.45 3.51 4.38
CA CYS A 34 -2.03 3.64 4.72
C CYS A 34 -1.57 2.48 5.61
N PRO A 35 -0.52 1.72 5.22
CA PRO A 35 -0.05 0.57 6.01
C PRO A 35 0.51 0.97 7.39
N ILE A 36 0.87 2.25 7.60
CA ILE A 36 1.35 2.77 8.89
C ILE A 36 0.18 3.21 9.79
N CYS A 37 -0.83 3.86 9.21
CA CYS A 37 -2.00 4.33 9.97
C CYS A 37 -2.99 3.20 10.31
N GLY A 38 -2.97 2.10 9.55
CA GLY A 38 -3.90 0.99 9.69
C GLY A 38 -5.28 1.28 9.14
N VAL A 39 -6.30 0.65 9.71
CA VAL A 39 -7.71 0.77 9.33
C VAL A 39 -8.56 1.17 10.54
N GLY A 40 -9.67 1.86 10.30
CA GLY A 40 -10.60 2.37 11.32
C GLY A 40 -10.93 3.86 11.16
N ASP A 41 -11.61 4.43 12.15
CA ASP A 41 -12.15 5.81 12.07
C ASP A 41 -11.07 6.90 12.02
N ARG A 42 -9.86 6.59 12.47
CA ARG A 42 -8.72 7.53 12.50
C ARG A 42 -7.70 7.26 11.39
N ALA A 43 -7.94 6.26 10.55
CA ALA A 43 -7.05 5.95 9.45
C ALA A 43 -7.19 6.97 8.31
N SER A 44 -6.13 7.07 7.51
CA SER A 44 -6.14 7.86 6.29
C SER A 44 -6.31 6.93 5.09
N TYR A 45 -7.27 7.26 4.23
CA TYR A 45 -7.62 6.49 3.04
C TYR A 45 -7.44 7.32 1.77
N PHE A 46 -7.03 6.67 0.70
CA PHE A 46 -6.64 7.34 -0.55
C PHE A 46 -7.25 6.61 -1.76
N PHE A 47 -7.80 7.36 -2.72
CA PHE A 47 -8.23 6.81 -4.00
C PHE A 47 -7.08 6.67 -5.01
N ASN A 48 -6.04 7.51 -4.86
CA ASN A 48 -4.92 7.57 -5.77
C ASN A 48 -3.66 6.97 -5.11
N PRO A 49 -3.01 5.98 -5.74
CA PRO A 49 -1.73 5.44 -5.32
C PRO A 49 -0.66 6.52 -5.02
N ARG A 50 -0.57 7.57 -5.85
CA ARG A 50 0.40 8.66 -5.64
C ARG A 50 0.17 9.42 -4.35
N ASP A 51 -1.09 9.66 -3.98
CA ASP A 51 -1.42 10.38 -2.74
C ASP A 51 -1.07 9.54 -1.50
N LEU A 52 -1.27 8.22 -1.58
CA LEU A 52 -0.80 7.28 -0.55
C LEU A 52 0.72 7.35 -0.39
N ILE A 53 1.49 7.32 -1.49
CA ILE A 53 2.95 7.42 -1.44
C ILE A 53 3.40 8.76 -0.85
N ASN A 54 2.80 9.87 -1.26
CA ASN A 54 3.10 11.20 -0.69
C ASN A 54 2.79 11.26 0.81
N HIS A 55 1.71 10.63 1.25
CA HIS A 55 1.38 10.49 2.67
C HIS A 55 2.40 9.61 3.42
N LEU A 56 2.87 8.52 2.81
CA LEU A 56 3.94 7.70 3.38
C LEU A 56 5.24 8.50 3.57
N PHE A 57 5.59 9.37 2.62
CA PHE A 57 6.73 10.27 2.78
C PHE A 57 6.56 11.28 3.92
N ALA A 58 5.32 11.69 4.23
CA ALA A 58 5.05 12.54 5.40
C ALA A 58 5.27 11.79 6.72
N HIS A 59 5.03 10.48 6.75
CA HIS A 59 5.42 9.64 7.89
C HIS A 59 6.94 9.58 8.02
N THR A 60 7.68 9.29 6.94
CA THR A 60 9.15 9.17 6.98
C THR A 60 9.85 10.50 7.26
N SER A 61 9.27 11.62 6.82
CA SER A 61 9.79 12.96 7.16
C SER A 61 9.68 13.26 8.66
N LYS A 62 8.68 12.69 9.35
CA LYS A 62 8.58 12.68 10.82
C LYS A 62 9.34 11.52 11.47
N ALA A 63 9.64 10.45 10.71
CA ALA A 63 10.25 9.22 11.17
C ALA A 63 11.51 8.91 10.34
N GLN A 64 12.69 9.38 10.77
CA GLN A 64 14.01 8.88 10.34
C GLN A 64 14.23 7.38 10.69
N ARG A 65 13.20 6.52 10.70
CA ARG A 65 13.21 5.17 11.30
C ARG A 65 12.32 4.15 10.58
N ILE A 66 12.19 4.19 9.26
CA ILE A 66 11.51 3.12 8.53
C ILE A 66 12.46 2.57 7.48
N GLN A 67 13.06 1.42 7.78
CA GLN A 67 13.80 0.62 6.80
C GLN A 67 12.78 0.04 5.81
N VAL A 68 12.86 0.49 4.57
CA VAL A 68 12.09 -0.07 3.45
C VAL A 68 12.73 -1.42 3.13
N ALA A 69 11.97 -2.51 3.30
CA ALA A 69 12.38 -3.82 2.84
C ALA A 69 12.49 -3.78 1.31
N ALA A 70 13.72 -3.89 0.82
CA ALA A 70 14.03 -4.02 -0.60
C ALA A 70 13.27 -5.23 -1.18
N PRO A 71 12.86 -5.16 -2.46
CA PRO A 71 12.07 -6.21 -3.08
C PRO A 71 12.84 -7.53 -3.07
N THR A 72 12.19 -8.59 -2.59
CA THR A 72 12.58 -9.96 -2.93
C THR A 72 12.52 -10.04 -4.45
N THR A 73 13.69 -10.12 -5.08
CA THR A 73 13.80 -10.48 -6.48
C THR A 73 13.06 -11.81 -6.66
N GLU A 74 12.01 -11.80 -7.45
CA GLU A 74 11.55 -13.00 -8.14
C GLU A 74 12.61 -13.25 -9.23
N PRO A 75 13.34 -14.38 -9.23
CA PRO A 75 14.02 -14.82 -10.44
C PRO A 75 12.96 -15.44 -11.36
N GLU A 76 12.44 -14.66 -12.30
CA GLU A 76 11.83 -15.21 -13.52
C GLU A 76 12.94 -15.45 -14.55
N GLU A 77 13.02 -16.72 -14.97
CA GLU A 77 13.45 -17.28 -16.26
C GLU A 77 14.93 -17.25 -16.68
N GLU A 78 15.50 -18.45 -16.89
CA GLU A 78 16.03 -18.86 -18.20
C GLU A 78 16.03 -20.39 -18.33
N GLU A 79 15.39 -20.88 -19.38
CA GLU A 79 15.45 -22.24 -19.91
C GLU A 79 16.90 -22.58 -20.33
N GLU A 80 17.37 -23.79 -20.09
CA GLU A 80 18.38 -24.42 -20.95
C GLU A 80 18.16 -25.94 -20.97
N GLU A 81 17.68 -26.41 -22.12
CA GLU A 81 17.77 -27.80 -22.57
C GLU A 81 19.25 -28.21 -22.71
N GLU A 82 19.64 -29.34 -22.08
CA GLU A 82 20.42 -30.41 -22.74
C GLU A 82 20.28 -31.74 -21.99
#